data_AF-A0A534KFD8-F1
#
_entry.id   AF-A0A534KFD8-F1
#
_cell.length_a   1.000
_cell.length_b   1.000
_cell.length_c   1.000
_cell.angle_alpha   90.00
_cell.angle_beta   90.00
_cell.angle_gamma   90.00
#
_symmetry.space_group_name_H-M   'P 1'
#
loop_
_entity.id
_entity.type
_entity.pdbx_description
1 polymer ?
#
loop_
_entity_poly.entity_id
_entity_poly.type
_entity_poly.pdbx_seq_one_letter_code
_entity_poly.pdbx_strand_id
1 'polypeptide(L)'
;MKRKDILRKLEERLARGEINEKTYLEIKARYDSEPEEPEGSEAPEAATPDLGEAIGAVVAQATAEASRHAGHAAHAVGEALRAVDFSGMGTKLSEESIKILGSGVVTGNPIKTAEFRSAGSARVQGPLEAKTARIAGSCIFDSDVHVEEFRAAGSTRIAGNLKADEVETSGSLQVDGSIQAEQISSSGSLAVKGGVDAEEFRLSGSVRIDGGLKAEEVDIDLQGASKIPTIEAEEIRVKATGGFFRIRGELTADRIEGEEIELEATTAALVKGDEVRIGPHCHVDVVEAKELVVHSSSEVRERRTLS
;
A
#
# COMPACT_ATOMS: atom_id res chain seq x y z
N MET A 1 24.45 35.05 -33.41
CA MET A 1 23.18 35.56 -33.98
C MET A 1 23.33 37.04 -34.24
N LYS A 2 22.84 37.58 -35.36
CA LYS A 2 23.08 38.99 -35.71
C LYS A 2 22.28 39.90 -34.78
N ARG A 3 22.91 40.95 -34.23
CA ARG A 3 22.29 41.98 -33.36
C ARG A 3 20.99 42.54 -33.94
N LYS A 4 20.94 42.71 -35.27
CA LYS A 4 19.76 43.18 -36.02
C LYS A 4 18.56 42.21 -35.93
N ASP A 5 18.79 40.91 -35.82
CA ASP A 5 17.71 39.90 -35.75
C ASP A 5 17.05 39.85 -34.36
N ILE A 6 17.80 40.23 -33.31
CA ILE A 6 17.33 40.26 -31.92
C ILE A 6 16.45 41.49 -31.68
N LEU A 7 16.89 42.67 -32.16
CA LEU A 7 16.12 43.91 -32.03
C LEU A 7 14.79 43.87 -32.81
N ARG A 8 14.77 43.25 -34.00
CA ARG A 8 13.54 43.07 -34.79
C ARG A 8 12.49 42.23 -34.07
N LYS A 9 12.92 41.14 -33.39
CA LYS A 9 12.02 40.29 -32.59
C LYS A 9 11.47 40.99 -31.35
N LEU A 10 12.23 41.93 -30.76
CA LEU A 10 11.79 42.73 -29.62
C LEU A 10 10.72 43.76 -30.04
N GLU A 11 10.87 44.39 -31.20
CA GLU A 11 9.87 45.31 -31.77
C GLU A 11 8.55 44.60 -32.11
N GLU A 12 8.62 43.39 -32.67
CA GLU A 12 7.43 42.58 -32.94
C GLU A 12 6.67 42.20 -31.65
N ARG A 13 7.36 42.00 -30.53
CA ARG A 13 6.74 41.68 -29.23
C ARG A 13 6.14 42.91 -28.54
N LEU A 14 6.73 44.09 -28.74
CA LEU A 14 6.14 45.36 -28.31
C LEU A 14 4.84 45.65 -29.09
N ALA A 15 4.85 45.43 -30.41
CA ALA A 15 3.67 45.63 -31.26
C ALA A 15 2.50 44.69 -30.93
N ARG A 16 2.78 43.51 -30.34
CA ARG A 16 1.76 42.57 -29.85
C ARG A 16 1.29 42.86 -28.41
N GLY A 17 1.85 43.86 -27.75
CA GLY A 17 1.51 44.22 -26.37
C GLY A 17 2.02 43.23 -25.31
N GLU A 18 2.94 42.33 -25.65
CA GLU A 18 3.50 41.32 -24.73
C GLU A 18 4.52 41.92 -23.75
N ILE A 19 5.08 43.08 -24.08
CA ILE A 19 6.06 43.80 -23.25
C ILE A 19 5.70 45.29 -23.19
N ASN A 20 6.01 45.93 -22.08
CA ASN A 20 5.75 47.36 -21.88
C ASN A 20 6.88 48.20 -22.48
N GLU A 21 6.58 49.43 -22.92
CA GLU A 21 7.52 50.33 -23.62
C GLU A 21 8.80 50.60 -22.81
N LYS A 22 8.65 50.70 -21.48
CA LYS A 22 9.76 50.87 -20.54
C LYS A 22 10.75 49.69 -20.55
N THR A 23 10.24 48.47 -20.67
CA THR A 23 11.04 47.23 -20.72
C THR A 23 11.77 47.08 -22.06
N TYR A 24 11.15 47.51 -23.17
CA TYR A 24 11.81 47.56 -24.48
C TYR A 24 13.00 48.52 -24.49
N LEU A 25 12.84 49.71 -23.91
CA LEU A 25 13.89 50.74 -23.86
C LEU A 25 15.10 50.32 -23.01
N GLU A 26 14.88 49.63 -21.89
CA GLU A 26 15.96 49.11 -21.03
C GLU A 26 16.79 48.02 -21.72
N ILE A 27 16.13 47.11 -22.44
CA ILE A 27 16.81 46.03 -23.18
C ILE A 27 17.58 46.63 -24.37
N LYS A 28 16.97 47.57 -25.11
CA LYS A 28 17.61 48.26 -26.23
C LYS A 28 18.88 49.00 -25.80
N ALA A 29 18.82 49.73 -24.69
CA ALA A 29 19.97 50.46 -24.15
C ALA A 29 21.14 49.53 -23.78
N ARG A 30 20.86 48.32 -23.30
CA ARG A 30 21.89 47.33 -22.94
C ARG A 30 22.63 46.79 -24.16
N TYR A 31 21.91 46.56 -25.26
CA TYR A 31 22.49 46.11 -26.53
C TYR A 31 23.19 47.23 -27.31
N ASP A 32 22.89 48.49 -27.00
CA ASP A 32 23.58 49.67 -27.56
C ASP A 32 24.86 50.05 -26.79
N SER A 33 25.05 49.54 -25.57
CA SER A 33 26.24 49.78 -24.73
C SER A 33 27.35 48.74 -24.85
N GLU A 34 27.13 47.65 -25.59
CA GLU A 34 28.18 46.64 -25.83
C GLU A 34 29.02 47.03 -27.06
N PRO A 35 30.34 47.24 -26.93
CA PRO A 35 31.21 47.49 -28.08
C PRO A 35 31.27 46.25 -28.99
N GLU A 36 31.06 46.45 -30.29
CA GLU A 36 31.25 45.42 -31.31
C GLU A 36 32.74 45.07 -31.43
N GLU A 37 33.13 43.84 -31.08
CA GLU A 37 34.48 43.34 -31.37
C GLU A 37 34.63 43.03 -32.88
N PRO A 38 35.70 43.52 -33.54
CA PRO A 38 35.94 43.29 -34.96
C PRO A 38 36.51 41.89 -35.23
N GLU A 39 36.12 41.30 -36.36
CA GLU A 39 36.66 40.04 -36.89
C GLU A 39 38.13 40.21 -37.33
N GLY A 40 38.97 39.21 -37.05
CA GLY A 40 40.36 39.15 -37.55
C GLY A 40 41.02 37.78 -37.38
N SER A 41 41.56 37.25 -38.47
CA SER A 41 42.13 35.92 -38.69
C SER A 41 43.66 35.81 -38.42
N GLU A 42 44.09 34.56 -38.19
CA GLU A 42 45.44 33.96 -38.32
C GLU A 42 46.54 34.20 -37.25
N ALA A 43 47.30 33.10 -36.99
CA ALA A 43 48.21 32.78 -35.87
C ALA A 43 49.67 33.31 -36.06
N PRO A 44 50.71 32.86 -35.32
CA PRO A 44 50.85 32.29 -33.95
C PRO A 44 51.94 33.01 -33.08
N GLU A 45 52.03 32.75 -31.76
CA GLU A 45 53.27 32.37 -31.02
C GLU A 45 53.23 32.57 -29.48
N ALA A 46 53.62 31.48 -28.79
CA ALA A 46 54.35 31.33 -27.53
C ALA A 46 53.81 31.90 -26.18
N ALA A 47 53.53 30.97 -25.25
CA ALA A 47 53.49 31.21 -23.80
C ALA A 47 54.24 30.09 -23.04
N THR A 48 55.06 30.48 -22.06
CA THR A 48 55.61 29.65 -20.96
C THR A 48 54.56 29.43 -19.85
N PRO A 49 54.74 28.44 -18.95
CA PRO A 49 53.64 27.63 -18.40
C PRO A 49 52.97 28.20 -17.13
N ASP A 50 51.69 27.88 -16.93
CA ASP A 50 50.89 28.23 -15.75
C ASP A 50 50.43 26.97 -14.99
N LEU A 51 50.61 27.01 -13.66
CA LEU A 51 50.42 25.92 -12.69
C LEU A 51 48.93 25.57 -12.45
N GLY A 52 47.99 26.28 -13.08
CA GLY A 52 46.54 26.11 -12.92
C GLY A 52 45.96 24.84 -13.54
N GLU A 53 46.53 24.34 -14.65
CA GLU A 53 46.03 23.13 -15.34
C GLU A 53 46.21 21.86 -14.51
N ALA A 54 47.27 21.77 -13.71
CA ALA A 54 47.57 20.56 -12.92
C ALA A 54 46.53 20.30 -11.82
N ILE A 55 46.01 21.36 -11.19
CA ILE A 55 45.01 21.23 -10.12
C ILE A 55 43.62 20.96 -10.72
N GLY A 56 43.29 21.62 -11.84
CA GLY A 56 42.03 21.39 -12.56
C GLY A 56 41.93 19.95 -13.09
N ALA A 57 43.02 19.40 -13.63
CA ALA A 57 43.08 18.03 -14.11
C ALA A 57 42.86 17.00 -12.99
N VAL A 58 43.46 17.21 -11.81
CA VAL A 58 43.31 16.29 -10.65
C VAL A 58 41.88 16.33 -10.10
N VAL A 59 41.27 17.51 -9.99
CA VAL A 59 39.87 17.64 -9.54
C VAL A 59 38.89 17.04 -10.55
N ALA A 60 39.14 17.23 -11.85
CA ALA A 60 38.36 16.62 -12.94
C ALA A 60 38.51 15.09 -12.97
N GLN A 61 39.71 14.55 -12.71
CA GLN A 61 39.93 13.11 -12.59
C GLN A 61 39.20 12.53 -11.38
N ALA A 62 39.28 13.18 -10.22
CA ALA A 62 38.61 12.73 -9.01
C ALA A 62 37.08 12.76 -9.14
N THR A 63 36.51 13.79 -9.80
CA THR A 63 35.06 13.86 -10.08
C THR A 63 34.64 12.85 -11.15
N ALA A 64 35.46 12.58 -12.16
CA ALA A 64 35.19 11.57 -13.17
C ALA A 64 35.28 10.13 -12.62
N GLU A 65 36.17 9.88 -11.65
CA GLU A 65 36.28 8.58 -10.97
C GLU A 65 35.16 8.36 -9.95
N ALA A 66 34.80 9.39 -9.18
CA ALA A 66 33.63 9.36 -8.31
C ALA A 66 32.33 9.13 -9.09
N SER A 67 32.18 9.77 -10.27
CA SER A 67 31.03 9.58 -11.16
C SER A 67 31.01 8.18 -11.80
N ARG A 68 32.18 7.58 -12.07
CA ARG A 68 32.27 6.19 -12.54
C ARG A 68 31.88 5.20 -11.44
N HIS A 69 32.29 5.42 -10.19
CA HIS A 69 31.91 4.55 -9.08
C HIS A 69 30.44 4.71 -8.67
N ALA A 70 29.91 5.92 -8.67
CA ALA A 70 28.46 6.17 -8.49
C ALA A 70 27.65 5.57 -9.65
N GLY A 71 28.16 5.68 -10.89
CA GLY A 71 27.59 5.06 -12.06
C GLY A 71 27.54 3.55 -11.97
N HIS A 72 28.58 2.88 -11.46
CA HIS A 72 28.62 1.42 -11.32
C HIS A 72 27.68 0.90 -10.22
N ALA A 73 27.50 1.62 -9.11
CA ALA A 73 26.50 1.29 -8.10
C ALA A 73 25.07 1.47 -8.63
N ALA A 74 24.81 2.56 -9.37
CA ALA A 74 23.51 2.79 -10.01
C ALA A 74 23.24 1.80 -11.15
N HIS A 75 24.29 1.34 -11.86
CA HIS A 75 24.16 0.35 -12.93
C HIS A 75 23.96 -1.08 -12.40
N ALA A 76 24.60 -1.46 -11.29
CA ALA A 76 24.40 -2.77 -10.66
C ALA A 76 22.99 -2.89 -10.05
N VAL A 77 22.48 -1.80 -9.45
CA VAL A 77 21.08 -1.70 -9.00
C VAL A 77 20.13 -1.62 -10.20
N GLY A 78 20.50 -0.89 -11.26
CA GLY A 78 19.76 -0.81 -12.52
C GLY A 78 19.69 -2.13 -13.30
N GLU A 79 20.70 -3.00 -13.18
CA GLU A 79 20.69 -4.34 -13.76
C GLU A 79 19.87 -5.33 -12.94
N ALA A 80 19.81 -5.16 -11.61
CA ALA A 80 18.82 -5.87 -10.78
C ALA A 80 17.38 -5.43 -11.10
N LEU A 81 17.16 -4.15 -11.45
CA LEU A 81 15.87 -3.60 -11.88
C LEU A 81 15.47 -3.98 -13.32
N ARG A 82 16.44 -4.31 -14.18
CA ARG A 82 16.17 -4.87 -15.53
C ARG A 82 15.61 -6.29 -15.51
N ALA A 83 15.66 -6.98 -14.37
CA ALA A 83 15.06 -8.29 -14.21
C ALA A 83 13.53 -8.23 -13.98
N VAL A 84 12.95 -7.02 -13.88
CA VAL A 84 11.50 -6.87 -13.88
C VAL A 84 11.01 -6.66 -15.31
N ASP A 85 10.60 -7.76 -15.94
CA ASP A 85 9.90 -7.72 -17.21
C ASP A 85 8.48 -7.19 -16.98
N PHE A 86 8.23 -5.95 -17.42
CA PHE A 86 6.92 -5.32 -17.39
C PHE A 86 6.25 -5.41 -18.76
N SER A 87 5.11 -6.10 -18.82
CA SER A 87 4.23 -6.09 -19.98
C SER A 87 2.89 -5.47 -19.56
N GLY A 88 2.72 -4.17 -19.82
CA GLY A 88 1.50 -3.44 -19.49
C GLY A 88 1.52 -1.99 -19.95
N MET A 89 0.41 -1.50 -20.50
CA MET A 89 0.23 -0.07 -20.80
C MET A 89 0.00 0.69 -19.48
N GLY A 90 0.89 1.63 -19.13
CA GLY A 90 0.65 2.61 -18.06
C GLY A 90 1.46 2.46 -16.76
N THR A 91 2.52 1.65 -16.73
CA THR A 91 3.42 1.56 -15.57
C THR A 91 4.36 2.77 -15.50
N LYS A 92 4.25 3.58 -14.43
CA LYS A 92 5.25 4.62 -14.10
C LYS A 92 6.06 4.14 -12.91
N LEU A 93 7.38 4.11 -13.08
CA LEU A 93 8.34 3.74 -12.04
C LEU A 93 9.10 4.99 -11.63
N SER A 94 9.08 5.30 -10.33
CA SER A 94 10.16 6.04 -9.68
C SER A 94 10.89 5.07 -8.76
N GLU A 95 12.15 5.35 -8.42
CA GLU A 95 12.98 4.50 -7.55
C GLU A 95 12.29 4.12 -6.23
N GLU A 96 11.30 4.90 -5.81
CA GLU A 96 10.54 4.75 -4.57
C GLU A 96 9.10 4.25 -4.77
N SER A 97 8.53 4.25 -5.98
CA SER A 97 7.12 3.88 -6.16
C SER A 97 6.82 3.13 -7.46
N ILE A 98 6.03 2.06 -7.33
CA ILE A 98 5.47 1.29 -8.45
C ILE A 98 4.02 1.70 -8.62
N LYS A 99 3.66 2.28 -9.79
CA LYS A 99 2.29 2.69 -10.09
C LYS A 99 1.79 2.02 -11.36
N ILE A 100 0.70 1.27 -11.24
CA ILE A 100 0.02 0.60 -12.35
C ILE A 100 -1.31 1.31 -12.59
N LEU A 101 -1.50 1.85 -13.79
CA LEU A 101 -2.76 2.44 -14.24
C LEU A 101 -3.30 1.59 -15.40
N GLY A 102 -4.46 0.94 -15.21
CA GLY A 102 -5.05 0.06 -16.21
C GLY A 102 -4.70 -1.41 -15.95
N SER A 103 -3.80 -2.00 -16.73
CA SER A 103 -3.40 -3.39 -16.54
C SER A 103 -1.90 -3.57 -16.59
N GLY A 104 -1.33 -4.30 -15.64
CA GLY A 104 0.11 -4.58 -15.63
C GLY A 104 0.50 -5.80 -14.82
N VAL A 105 1.63 -6.39 -15.21
CA VAL A 105 2.30 -7.44 -14.46
C VAL A 105 3.58 -6.85 -13.90
N VAL A 106 3.80 -7.02 -12.61
CA VAL A 106 5.05 -6.71 -11.93
C VAL A 106 5.70 -8.04 -11.58
N THR A 107 6.88 -8.27 -12.11
CA THR A 107 7.70 -9.43 -11.77
C THR A 107 8.84 -9.00 -10.85
N GLY A 108 9.42 -9.91 -10.08
CA GLY A 108 10.61 -9.60 -9.30
C GLY A 108 10.79 -10.57 -8.15
N ASN A 109 12.01 -10.69 -7.64
CA ASN A 109 12.31 -11.63 -6.57
C ASN A 109 13.46 -11.12 -5.68
N PRO A 110 13.17 -10.39 -4.60
CA PRO A 110 11.89 -9.80 -4.20
C PRO A 110 11.61 -8.45 -4.88
N ILE A 111 10.35 -8.02 -4.89
CA ILE A 111 9.92 -6.69 -5.35
C ILE A 111 9.98 -5.73 -4.16
N LYS A 112 10.99 -4.87 -4.11
CA LYS A 112 11.15 -3.86 -3.04
C LYS A 112 10.76 -2.47 -3.55
N THR A 113 9.84 -1.80 -2.86
CA THR A 113 9.43 -0.43 -3.21
C THR A 113 8.91 0.32 -1.98
N ALA A 114 8.92 1.65 -1.94
CA ALA A 114 8.30 2.34 -0.80
C ALA A 114 6.77 2.35 -0.95
N GLU A 115 6.25 2.63 -2.14
CA GLU A 115 4.80 2.67 -2.42
C GLU A 115 4.45 1.77 -3.62
N PHE A 116 3.61 0.76 -3.41
CA PHE A 116 2.94 0.01 -4.46
C PHE A 116 1.52 0.56 -4.65
N ARG A 117 1.19 1.04 -5.86
CA ARG A 117 -0.16 1.49 -6.20
C ARG A 117 -0.65 0.79 -7.46
N SER A 118 -1.80 0.16 -7.37
CA SER A 118 -2.49 -0.41 -8.52
C SER A 118 -3.86 0.22 -8.67
N ALA A 119 -4.16 0.78 -9.83
CA ALA A 119 -5.49 1.23 -10.21
C ALA A 119 -5.91 0.49 -11.49
N GLY A 120 -6.71 -0.58 -11.34
CA GLY A 120 -7.14 -1.44 -12.44
C GLY A 120 -6.89 -2.93 -12.14
N SER A 121 -6.30 -3.67 -13.08
CA SER A 121 -6.01 -5.11 -12.95
C SER A 121 -4.50 -5.36 -12.89
N ALA A 122 -3.99 -5.83 -11.76
CA ALA A 122 -2.56 -6.10 -11.60
C ALA A 122 -2.27 -7.55 -11.21
N ARG A 123 -1.13 -8.05 -11.68
CA ARG A 123 -0.53 -9.29 -11.18
C ARG A 123 0.88 -9.03 -10.68
N VAL A 124 1.18 -9.48 -9.48
CA VAL A 124 2.48 -9.34 -8.84
C VAL A 124 3.07 -10.73 -8.67
N GLN A 125 4.16 -10.99 -9.39
CA GLN A 125 4.83 -12.28 -9.47
C GLN A 125 6.12 -12.22 -8.67
N GLY A 126 6.05 -12.76 -7.46
CA GLY A 126 7.13 -12.82 -6.48
C GLY A 126 6.81 -12.04 -5.20
N PRO A 127 7.67 -12.14 -4.17
CA PRO A 127 7.41 -11.52 -2.87
C PRO A 127 7.40 -10.00 -2.97
N LEU A 128 6.39 -9.34 -2.38
CA LEU A 128 6.34 -7.89 -2.28
C LEU A 128 6.84 -7.46 -0.90
N GLU A 129 7.82 -6.55 -0.86
CA GLU A 129 8.23 -5.82 0.33
C GLU A 129 8.02 -4.33 0.06
N ALA A 130 7.05 -3.71 0.74
CA ALA A 130 6.81 -2.28 0.60
C ALA A 130 6.47 -1.59 1.91
N LYS A 131 6.53 -0.26 1.98
CA LYS A 131 5.96 0.43 3.14
C LYS A 131 4.45 0.46 3.03
N THR A 132 3.96 0.86 1.86
CA THR A 132 2.52 0.96 1.61
C THR A 132 2.12 0.26 0.33
N ALA A 133 1.03 -0.52 0.37
CA ALA A 133 0.36 -1.07 -0.79
C ALA A 133 -1.07 -0.52 -0.88
N ARG A 134 -1.40 0.17 -1.98
CA ARG A 134 -2.76 0.67 -2.28
C ARG A 134 -3.28 0.04 -3.55
N ILE A 135 -4.31 -0.79 -3.42
CA ILE A 135 -4.98 -1.45 -4.54
C ILE A 135 -6.36 -0.83 -4.72
N ALA A 136 -6.64 -0.36 -5.92
CA ALA A 136 -7.94 0.09 -6.39
C ALA A 136 -8.32 -0.71 -7.64
N GLY A 137 -9.09 -1.79 -7.48
CA GLY A 137 -9.49 -2.68 -8.57
C GLY A 137 -9.23 -4.16 -8.25
N SER A 138 -8.67 -4.90 -9.20
CA SER A 138 -8.37 -6.33 -9.07
C SER A 138 -6.85 -6.55 -8.99
N CYS A 139 -6.37 -7.22 -7.95
CA CYS A 139 -4.94 -7.52 -7.81
C CYS A 139 -4.70 -8.96 -7.37
N ILE A 140 -3.74 -9.62 -8.00
CA ILE A 140 -3.31 -10.97 -7.64
C ILE A 140 -1.84 -10.93 -7.27
N PHE A 141 -1.51 -11.34 -6.05
CA PHE A 141 -0.16 -11.58 -5.58
C PHE A 141 0.10 -13.09 -5.58
N ASP A 142 1.08 -13.55 -6.35
CA ASP A 142 1.42 -14.97 -6.47
C ASP A 142 2.30 -15.49 -5.31
N SER A 143 2.67 -14.63 -4.36
CA SER A 143 3.59 -14.95 -3.27
C SER A 143 3.25 -14.11 -2.02
N ASP A 144 4.13 -14.15 -1.02
CA ASP A 144 3.99 -13.41 0.22
C ASP A 144 4.02 -11.89 0.00
N VAL A 145 3.27 -11.17 0.83
CA VAL A 145 3.20 -9.71 0.85
C VAL A 145 3.59 -9.24 2.24
N HIS A 146 4.67 -8.47 2.33
CA HIS A 146 5.10 -7.81 3.55
C HIS A 146 5.03 -6.29 3.36
N VAL A 147 4.15 -5.65 4.13
CA VAL A 147 4.01 -4.19 4.13
C VAL A 147 3.90 -3.62 5.53
N GLU A 148 3.95 -2.29 5.68
CA GLU A 148 3.53 -1.62 6.92
C GLU A 148 2.01 -1.34 6.82
N GLU A 149 1.56 -0.78 5.69
CA GLU A 149 0.16 -0.40 5.45
C GLU A 149 -0.38 -1.09 4.17
N PHE A 150 -1.42 -1.91 4.32
CA PHE A 150 -2.10 -2.57 3.20
C PHE A 150 -3.52 -2.02 3.05
N ARG A 151 -3.80 -1.32 1.93
CA ARG A 151 -5.15 -0.88 1.58
C ARG A 151 -5.63 -1.51 0.29
N ALA A 152 -6.78 -2.18 0.33
CA ALA A 152 -7.39 -2.77 -0.85
C ALA A 152 -8.87 -2.38 -1.01
N ALA A 153 -9.15 -1.56 -2.02
CA ALA A 153 -10.48 -1.25 -2.51
C ALA A 153 -10.76 -2.07 -3.78
N GLY A 154 -11.60 -3.10 -3.70
CA GLY A 154 -11.92 -3.99 -4.82
C GLY A 154 -11.71 -5.47 -4.51
N SER A 155 -11.10 -6.24 -5.42
CA SER A 155 -10.87 -7.67 -5.25
C SER A 155 -9.37 -7.98 -5.23
N THR A 156 -8.87 -8.49 -4.12
CA THR A 156 -7.46 -8.83 -3.99
C THR A 156 -7.29 -10.29 -3.57
N ARG A 157 -6.41 -10.99 -4.27
CA ARG A 157 -5.99 -12.36 -3.91
C ARG A 157 -4.50 -12.38 -3.59
N ILE A 158 -4.14 -12.96 -2.46
CA ILE A 158 -2.76 -13.23 -2.06
C ILE A 158 -2.61 -14.74 -1.93
N ALA A 159 -1.75 -15.34 -2.77
CA ALA A 159 -1.50 -16.78 -2.75
C ALA A 159 -0.61 -17.21 -1.58
N GLY A 160 0.23 -16.30 -1.06
CA GLY A 160 1.07 -16.51 0.11
C GLY A 160 0.45 -15.95 1.40
N ASN A 161 1.32 -15.55 2.32
CA ASN A 161 0.98 -14.89 3.57
C ASN A 161 0.92 -13.36 3.40
N LEU A 162 0.12 -12.70 4.22
CA LEU A 162 0.08 -11.25 4.35
C LEU A 162 0.62 -10.85 5.72
N LYS A 163 1.73 -10.10 5.75
CA LYS A 163 2.25 -9.48 6.97
C LYS A 163 2.18 -7.97 6.83
N ALA A 164 1.41 -7.31 7.69
CA ALA A 164 1.22 -5.87 7.70
C ALA A 164 1.22 -5.33 9.13
N ASP A 165 1.33 -4.03 9.34
CA ASP A 165 0.98 -3.43 10.63
C ASP A 165 -0.51 -3.06 10.60
N GLU A 166 -0.96 -2.41 9.52
CA GLU A 166 -2.37 -2.06 9.28
C GLU A 166 -2.89 -2.70 7.99
N VAL A 167 -4.04 -3.39 8.06
CA VAL A 167 -4.77 -3.93 6.91
C VAL A 167 -6.15 -3.29 6.83
N GLU A 168 -6.39 -2.47 5.81
CA GLU A 168 -7.70 -1.91 5.50
C GLU A 168 -8.21 -2.48 4.17
N THR A 169 -9.41 -3.07 4.18
CA THR A 169 -10.05 -3.50 2.93
C THR A 169 -11.50 -3.06 2.82
N SER A 170 -11.84 -2.55 1.64
CA SER A 170 -13.20 -2.21 1.22
C SER A 170 -13.52 -3.01 -0.04
N GLY A 171 -14.01 -4.24 0.15
CA GLY A 171 -14.27 -5.18 -0.95
C GLY A 171 -14.08 -6.64 -0.56
N SER A 172 -13.34 -7.38 -1.38
CA SER A 172 -13.04 -8.79 -1.16
C SER A 172 -11.53 -9.02 -1.09
N LEU A 173 -11.08 -9.51 0.05
CA LEU A 173 -9.70 -9.94 0.27
C LEU A 173 -9.68 -11.45 0.47
N GLN A 174 -8.92 -12.15 -0.37
CA GLN A 174 -8.66 -13.58 -0.23
C GLN A 174 -7.17 -13.83 0.01
N VAL A 175 -6.83 -14.48 1.11
CA VAL A 175 -5.46 -14.89 1.46
C VAL A 175 -5.43 -16.42 1.57
N ASP A 176 -4.64 -17.07 0.72
CA ASP A 176 -4.49 -18.53 0.77
C ASP A 176 -3.54 -18.99 1.89
N GLY A 177 -2.64 -18.13 2.35
CA GLY A 177 -1.81 -18.34 3.54
C GLY A 177 -2.46 -17.79 4.82
N SER A 178 -1.63 -17.31 5.73
CA SER A 178 -2.06 -16.67 6.99
C SER A 178 -1.93 -15.14 6.91
N ILE A 179 -2.63 -14.44 7.80
CA ILE A 179 -2.48 -13.00 8.00
C ILE A 179 -1.85 -12.77 9.37
N GLN A 180 -0.83 -11.92 9.42
CA GLN A 180 -0.26 -11.38 10.66
C GLN A 180 -0.29 -9.87 10.56
N ALA A 181 -1.08 -9.19 11.41
CA ALA A 181 -1.09 -7.73 11.43
C ALA A 181 -1.51 -7.15 12.77
N GLU A 182 -1.00 -5.98 13.17
CA GLU A 182 -1.42 -5.34 14.42
C GLU A 182 -2.92 -5.00 14.35
N GLN A 183 -3.37 -4.37 13.26
CA GLN A 183 -4.76 -3.96 13.07
C GLN A 183 -5.32 -4.45 11.74
N ILE A 184 -6.49 -5.07 11.79
CA ILE A 184 -7.23 -5.52 10.60
C ILE A 184 -8.62 -4.88 10.62
N SER A 185 -8.92 -4.07 9.61
CA SER A 185 -10.24 -3.48 9.37
C SER A 185 -10.75 -3.87 7.99
N SER A 186 -11.85 -4.62 7.94
CA SER A 186 -12.40 -5.13 6.69
C SER A 186 -13.88 -4.84 6.56
N SER A 187 -14.25 -4.10 5.52
CA SER A 187 -15.61 -3.85 5.09
C SER A 187 -15.90 -4.64 3.81
N GLY A 188 -16.69 -5.72 3.92
CA GLY A 188 -17.04 -6.59 2.79
C GLY A 188 -16.84 -8.09 3.04
N SER A 189 -15.94 -8.73 2.31
CA SER A 189 -15.70 -10.18 2.40
C SER A 189 -14.22 -10.48 2.62
N LEU A 190 -13.90 -11.13 3.74
CA LEU A 190 -12.57 -11.59 4.07
C LEU A 190 -12.54 -13.12 4.05
N ALA A 191 -11.65 -13.70 3.24
CA ALA A 191 -11.45 -15.15 3.17
C ALA A 191 -9.98 -15.49 3.41
N VAL A 192 -9.69 -16.23 4.47
CA VAL A 192 -8.33 -16.66 4.85
C VAL A 192 -8.33 -18.17 5.02
N LYS A 193 -7.46 -18.87 4.29
CA LYS A 193 -7.34 -20.34 4.43
C LYS A 193 -6.44 -20.72 5.62
N GLY A 194 -5.43 -19.92 5.92
CA GLY A 194 -4.60 -20.07 7.11
C GLY A 194 -5.23 -19.46 8.35
N GLY A 195 -4.37 -19.14 9.32
CA GLY A 195 -4.77 -18.42 10.54
C GLY A 195 -4.72 -16.91 10.36
N VAL A 196 -5.36 -16.21 11.28
CA VAL A 196 -5.24 -14.76 11.45
C VAL A 196 -4.71 -14.50 12.86
N ASP A 197 -3.60 -13.77 12.96
CA ASP A 197 -3.01 -13.30 14.21
C ASP A 197 -2.98 -11.77 14.18
N ALA A 198 -3.69 -11.12 15.09
CA ALA A 198 -3.75 -9.67 15.18
C ALA A 198 -3.81 -9.14 16.61
N GLU A 199 -3.67 -7.83 16.80
CA GLU A 199 -4.02 -7.21 18.09
C GLU A 199 -5.49 -6.80 18.04
N GLU A 200 -5.89 -6.07 16.98
CA GLU A 200 -7.27 -5.61 16.77
C GLU A 200 -7.84 -6.19 15.46
N PHE A 201 -8.98 -6.89 15.56
CA PHE A 201 -9.71 -7.41 14.40
C PHE A 201 -11.11 -6.81 14.33
N ARG A 202 -11.33 -5.93 13.35
CA ARG A 202 -12.64 -5.34 13.06
C ARG A 202 -13.15 -5.76 11.68
N LEU A 203 -14.34 -6.34 11.64
CA LEU A 203 -15.00 -6.73 10.40
C LEU A 203 -16.43 -6.23 10.34
N SER A 204 -16.81 -5.62 9.24
CA SER A 204 -18.21 -5.38 8.87
C SER A 204 -18.52 -6.08 7.56
N GLY A 205 -19.23 -7.20 7.59
CA GLY A 205 -19.51 -7.98 6.40
C GLY A 205 -19.62 -9.48 6.61
N SER A 206 -18.86 -10.23 5.82
CA SER A 206 -18.75 -11.69 5.87
C SER A 206 -17.28 -12.11 6.02
N VAL A 207 -17.04 -13.11 6.87
CA VAL A 207 -15.68 -13.62 7.11
C VAL A 207 -15.65 -15.13 7.04
N ARG A 208 -14.63 -15.65 6.38
CA ARG A 208 -14.31 -17.08 6.39
C ARG A 208 -12.83 -17.24 6.71
N ILE A 209 -12.53 -17.80 7.88
CA ILE A 209 -11.15 -18.12 8.27
C ILE A 209 -11.12 -19.61 8.55
N ASP A 210 -10.31 -20.39 7.83
CA ASP A 210 -10.26 -21.84 8.02
C ASP A 210 -9.26 -22.26 9.11
N GLY A 211 -8.21 -21.47 9.40
CA GLY A 211 -7.15 -21.80 10.37
C GLY A 211 -7.32 -21.25 11.79
N GLY A 212 -8.37 -20.46 12.05
CA GLY A 212 -8.63 -19.81 13.33
C GLY A 212 -8.22 -18.33 13.39
N LEU A 213 -8.84 -17.60 14.29
CA LEU A 213 -8.60 -16.18 14.56
C LEU A 213 -8.06 -16.05 15.99
N LYS A 214 -6.88 -15.45 16.12
CA LYS A 214 -6.30 -15.05 17.39
C LYS A 214 -6.15 -13.53 17.40
N ALA A 215 -6.71 -12.86 18.39
CA ALA A 215 -6.51 -11.42 18.57
C ALA A 215 -6.53 -10.99 20.04
N GLU A 216 -6.31 -9.72 20.34
CA GLU A 216 -6.63 -9.15 21.66
C GLU A 216 -8.08 -8.66 21.69
N GLU A 217 -8.49 -7.89 20.68
CA GLU A 217 -9.86 -7.39 20.48
C GLU A 217 -10.45 -7.92 19.17
N VAL A 218 -11.67 -8.47 19.22
CA VAL A 218 -12.43 -8.91 18.04
C VAL A 218 -13.80 -8.22 18.03
N ASP A 219 -14.05 -7.37 17.04
CA ASP A 219 -15.38 -6.80 16.76
C ASP A 219 -15.87 -7.22 15.36
N ILE A 220 -16.94 -8.01 15.31
CA ILE A 220 -17.52 -8.52 14.07
C ILE A 220 -18.98 -8.06 13.97
N ASP A 221 -19.27 -7.20 12.99
CA ASP A 221 -20.62 -6.88 12.54
C ASP A 221 -21.01 -7.75 11.33
N LEU A 222 -21.85 -8.75 11.60
CA LEU A 222 -22.29 -9.75 10.64
C LEU A 222 -23.35 -9.19 9.69
N GLN A 223 -22.99 -9.12 8.40
CA GLN A 223 -23.91 -8.77 7.31
C GLN A 223 -24.14 -9.94 6.32
N GLY A 224 -23.58 -11.11 6.62
CA GLY A 224 -23.73 -12.35 5.84
C GLY A 224 -23.31 -13.58 6.64
N ALA A 225 -23.33 -14.74 5.99
CA ALA A 225 -22.86 -15.98 6.61
C ALA A 225 -21.33 -15.94 6.80
N SER A 226 -20.88 -16.23 8.01
CA SER A 226 -19.49 -16.21 8.42
C SER A 226 -19.11 -17.51 9.11
N LYS A 227 -17.87 -17.95 8.90
CA LYS A 227 -17.35 -19.19 9.49
C LYS A 227 -15.93 -18.99 9.99
N ILE A 228 -15.72 -19.20 11.28
CA ILE A 228 -14.41 -19.18 11.93
C ILE A 228 -14.38 -20.34 12.93
N PRO A 229 -13.66 -21.44 12.67
CA PRO A 229 -13.65 -22.63 13.54
C PRO A 229 -13.22 -22.32 14.98
N THR A 230 -12.23 -21.46 15.16
CA THR A 230 -11.70 -21.11 16.48
C THR A 230 -11.47 -19.61 16.56
N ILE A 231 -12.01 -18.98 17.59
CA ILE A 231 -11.78 -17.57 17.93
C ILE A 231 -11.18 -17.55 19.33
N GLU A 232 -10.00 -16.96 19.47
CA GLU A 232 -9.29 -16.77 20.73
C GLU A 232 -8.93 -15.29 20.86
N ALA A 233 -9.56 -14.57 21.81
CA ALA A 233 -9.21 -13.17 22.10
C ALA A 233 -9.55 -12.76 23.52
N GLU A 234 -9.05 -11.62 24.00
CA GLU A 234 -9.39 -11.12 25.34
C GLU A 234 -10.83 -10.57 25.35
N GLU A 235 -11.17 -9.69 24.40
CA GLU A 235 -12.52 -9.19 24.17
C GLU A 235 -13.06 -9.70 22.82
N ILE A 236 -14.23 -10.35 22.85
CA ILE A 236 -14.93 -10.84 21.65
C ILE A 236 -16.33 -10.25 21.61
N ARG A 237 -16.61 -9.47 20.57
CA ARG A 237 -17.92 -8.89 20.30
C ARG A 237 -18.38 -9.25 18.91
N VAL A 238 -19.46 -10.02 18.83
CA VAL A 238 -20.12 -10.41 17.58
C VAL A 238 -21.53 -9.84 17.60
N LYS A 239 -21.79 -8.91 16.68
CA LYS A 239 -23.10 -8.28 16.48
C LYS A 239 -23.66 -8.70 15.14
N ALA A 240 -24.99 -8.75 15.05
CA ALA A 240 -25.65 -8.98 13.78
C ALA A 240 -26.57 -7.81 13.46
N THR A 241 -26.04 -6.79 12.76
CA THR A 241 -26.81 -5.61 12.38
C THR A 241 -27.77 -5.92 11.23
N GLY A 242 -28.97 -6.39 11.57
CA GLY A 242 -30.09 -6.58 10.64
C GLY A 242 -31.02 -5.37 10.62
N GLY A 243 -31.14 -4.68 9.47
CA GLY A 243 -32.26 -3.75 9.22
C GLY A 243 -33.56 -4.51 8.90
N PHE A 244 -34.71 -3.82 8.94
CA PHE A 244 -36.07 -4.37 8.70
C PHE A 244 -36.26 -5.15 7.37
N PHE A 245 -35.27 -5.11 6.47
CA PHE A 245 -35.27 -5.76 5.15
C PHE A 245 -33.99 -6.56 4.83
N ARG A 246 -33.05 -6.74 5.78
CA ARG A 246 -31.76 -7.41 5.51
C ARG A 246 -31.72 -8.83 6.10
N ILE A 247 -31.10 -9.74 5.34
CA ILE A 247 -30.76 -11.09 5.80
C ILE A 247 -29.84 -10.93 7.00
N ARG A 248 -30.20 -11.55 8.14
CA ARG A 248 -29.37 -11.53 9.34
C ARG A 248 -28.09 -12.31 9.04
N GLY A 249 -26.93 -11.70 9.28
CA GLY A 249 -25.68 -12.44 9.25
C GLY A 249 -25.66 -13.47 10.36
N GLU A 250 -24.95 -14.57 10.14
CA GLU A 250 -24.76 -15.63 11.13
C GLU A 250 -23.28 -15.99 11.22
N LEU A 251 -22.81 -16.30 12.42
CA LEU A 251 -21.47 -16.82 12.65
C LEU A 251 -21.55 -18.29 13.05
N THR A 252 -20.79 -19.15 12.38
CA THR A 252 -20.56 -20.52 12.83
C THR A 252 -19.13 -20.66 13.33
N ALA A 253 -18.98 -21.13 14.57
CA ALA A 253 -17.70 -21.44 15.18
C ALA A 253 -17.74 -22.80 15.87
N ASP A 254 -16.60 -23.47 16.00
CA ASP A 254 -16.51 -24.69 16.80
C ASP A 254 -16.15 -24.32 18.24
N ARG A 255 -15.22 -23.38 18.43
CA ARG A 255 -14.73 -22.95 19.74
C ARG A 255 -14.52 -21.44 19.80
N ILE A 256 -15.04 -20.79 20.83
CA ILE A 256 -14.85 -19.38 21.12
C ILE A 256 -14.30 -19.27 22.54
N GLU A 257 -13.12 -18.70 22.70
CA GLU A 257 -12.46 -18.52 24.00
C GLU A 257 -12.01 -17.08 24.21
N GLY A 258 -12.32 -16.52 25.38
CA GLY A 258 -11.90 -15.18 25.74
C GLY A 258 -12.27 -14.78 27.16
N GLU A 259 -11.94 -13.57 27.57
CA GLU A 259 -12.26 -13.07 28.92
C GLU A 259 -13.66 -12.46 28.94
N GLU A 260 -13.94 -11.53 28.02
CA GLU A 260 -15.25 -10.90 27.82
C GLU A 260 -15.81 -11.31 26.45
N ILE A 261 -16.98 -11.94 26.44
CA ILE A 261 -17.59 -12.50 25.23
C ILE A 261 -19.04 -12.03 25.09
N GLU A 262 -19.33 -11.25 24.05
CA GLU A 262 -20.68 -10.84 23.64
C GLU A 262 -21.01 -11.43 22.27
N LEU A 263 -22.02 -12.31 22.19
CA LEU A 263 -22.37 -13.01 20.95
C LEU A 263 -23.83 -12.78 20.55
N GLU A 264 -24.05 -12.37 19.30
CA GLU A 264 -25.36 -12.37 18.64
C GLU A 264 -25.33 -13.24 17.38
N ALA A 265 -26.48 -13.84 17.02
CA ALA A 265 -26.64 -14.65 15.79
C ALA A 265 -25.51 -15.69 15.56
N THR A 266 -25.02 -16.30 16.64
CA THR A 266 -23.86 -17.20 16.61
C THR A 266 -24.26 -18.63 16.95
N THR A 267 -23.80 -19.58 16.12
CA THR A 267 -23.85 -21.01 16.41
C THR A 267 -22.46 -21.48 16.80
N ALA A 268 -22.30 -21.97 18.03
CA ALA A 268 -21.01 -22.42 18.56
C ALA A 268 -21.11 -23.76 19.30
N ALA A 269 -20.11 -24.63 19.16
CA ALA A 269 -20.09 -25.88 19.93
C ALA A 269 -19.58 -25.65 21.37
N LEU A 270 -18.55 -24.82 21.55
CA LEU A 270 -18.02 -24.46 22.86
C LEU A 270 -17.78 -22.95 22.94
N VAL A 271 -18.31 -22.32 23.99
CA VAL A 271 -17.97 -20.95 24.37
C VAL A 271 -17.39 -20.98 25.79
N LYS A 272 -16.18 -20.46 25.96
CA LYS A 272 -15.49 -20.46 27.25
C LYS A 272 -14.96 -19.07 27.57
N GLY A 273 -15.36 -18.51 28.71
CA GLY A 273 -14.83 -17.22 29.14
C GLY A 273 -15.24 -16.80 30.54
N ASP A 274 -14.66 -15.71 31.04
CA ASP A 274 -14.96 -15.25 32.38
C ASP A 274 -16.34 -14.59 32.45
N GLU A 275 -16.59 -13.60 31.59
CA GLU A 275 -17.89 -12.95 31.40
C GLU A 275 -18.45 -13.30 30.01
N VAL A 276 -19.56 -14.05 29.97
CA VAL A 276 -20.19 -14.47 28.72
C VAL A 276 -21.63 -13.95 28.63
N ARG A 277 -21.89 -13.17 27.58
CA ARG A 277 -23.19 -12.60 27.22
C ARG A 277 -23.66 -13.20 25.90
N ILE A 278 -24.58 -14.17 26.00
CA ILE A 278 -25.25 -14.75 24.85
C ILE A 278 -26.45 -13.87 24.51
N GLY A 279 -26.27 -12.97 23.54
CA GLY A 279 -27.29 -12.13 22.96
C GLY A 279 -28.28 -12.91 22.08
N PRO A 280 -29.16 -12.23 21.32
CA PRO A 280 -30.25 -12.85 20.59
C PRO A 280 -29.83 -13.79 19.45
N HIS A 281 -30.63 -14.84 19.22
CA HIS A 281 -30.49 -15.80 18.10
C HIS A 281 -29.20 -16.63 18.10
N CYS A 282 -28.69 -16.95 19.28
CA CYS A 282 -27.54 -17.83 19.42
C CYS A 282 -27.96 -19.25 19.73
N HIS A 283 -27.19 -20.21 19.23
CA HIS A 283 -27.31 -21.63 19.58
C HIS A 283 -25.93 -22.12 20.02
N VAL A 284 -25.80 -22.43 21.32
CA VAL A 284 -24.53 -22.87 21.90
C VAL A 284 -24.70 -24.24 22.54
N ASP A 285 -23.86 -25.21 22.17
CA ASP A 285 -23.93 -26.54 22.77
C ASP A 285 -23.44 -26.50 24.22
N VAL A 286 -22.22 -26.01 24.46
CA VAL A 286 -21.62 -25.95 25.81
C VAL A 286 -21.12 -24.53 26.10
N VAL A 287 -21.52 -23.97 27.23
CA VAL A 287 -20.96 -22.73 27.76
C VAL A 287 -20.24 -23.00 29.08
N GLU A 288 -18.97 -22.64 29.15
CA GLU A 288 -18.14 -22.67 30.36
C GLU A 288 -17.83 -21.24 30.78
N ALA A 289 -18.51 -20.74 31.82
CA ALA A 289 -18.32 -19.35 32.25
C ALA A 289 -18.33 -19.14 33.76
N LYS A 290 -17.69 -18.06 34.23
CA LYS A 290 -17.85 -17.59 35.63
C LYS A 290 -19.15 -16.80 35.76
N GLU A 291 -19.37 -15.86 34.85
CA GLU A 291 -20.58 -15.06 34.74
C GLU A 291 -21.26 -15.32 33.38
N LEU A 292 -22.56 -15.60 33.41
CA LEU A 292 -23.33 -15.96 32.22
C LEU A 292 -24.67 -15.23 32.18
N VAL A 293 -24.89 -14.45 31.12
CA VAL A 293 -26.18 -13.84 30.77
C VAL A 293 -26.65 -14.41 29.44
N VAL A 294 -27.88 -14.91 29.39
CA VAL A 294 -28.46 -15.50 28.17
C VAL A 294 -29.77 -14.80 27.83
N HIS A 295 -29.87 -14.31 26.61
CA HIS A 295 -31.09 -13.72 26.07
C HIS A 295 -32.18 -14.79 25.86
N SER A 296 -33.45 -14.40 26.04
CA SER A 296 -34.59 -15.32 25.99
C SER A 296 -34.81 -16.01 24.63
N SER A 297 -34.26 -15.45 23.55
CA SER A 297 -34.35 -16.01 22.19
C SER A 297 -33.20 -16.94 21.81
N SER A 298 -32.29 -17.23 22.75
CA SER A 298 -31.09 -18.04 22.50
C SER A 298 -31.14 -19.34 23.29
N GLU A 299 -30.54 -20.38 22.72
CA GLU A 299 -30.54 -21.73 23.26
C GLU A 299 -29.12 -22.11 23.69
N VAL A 300 -29.00 -22.59 24.93
CA VAL A 300 -27.75 -23.14 25.48
C VAL A 300 -28.05 -24.52 26.02
N ARG A 301 -27.43 -25.58 25.48
CA ARG A 301 -27.76 -26.96 25.85
C ARG A 301 -27.15 -27.37 27.19
N GLU A 302 -25.88 -27.06 27.42
CA GLU A 302 -25.15 -27.39 28.65
C GLU A 302 -24.46 -26.14 29.21
N ARG A 303 -24.54 -25.96 30.54
CA ARG A 303 -23.90 -24.85 31.26
C ARG A 303 -22.96 -25.42 32.31
N ARG A 304 -21.71 -24.99 32.28
CA ARG A 304 -20.68 -25.34 33.27
C ARG A 304 -20.13 -24.08 33.90
N THR A 305 -19.84 -24.16 35.19
CA THR A 305 -19.16 -23.09 35.91
C THR A 305 -17.66 -23.31 35.81
N LEU A 306 -16.93 -22.29 35.39
CA LEU A 306 -15.46 -22.30 35.49
C LEU A 306 -15.07 -22.23 36.97
N SER A 307 -14.30 -23.22 37.42
CA SER A 307 -13.80 -23.33 38.80
C SER A 307 -12.58 -22.47 39.05
#